data_AF-A0A8T3V9V2-F1
#
_entry.id   AF-A0A8T3V9V2-F1
#
_cell.length_a   1.000
_cell.length_b   1.000
_cell.length_c   1.000
_cell.angle_alpha   90.00
_cell.angle_beta   90.00
_cell.angle_gamma   90.00
#
_symmetry.space_group_name_H-M   'P 1'
#
loop_
_entity.id
_entity.type
_entity.pdbx_description
1 polymer ?
#
loop_
_entity_poly.entity_id
_entity_poly.type
_entity_poly.pdbx_seq_one_letter_code
_entity_poly.pdbx_strand_id
1 'polypeptide(L)'
;MEEYVSQLKITGNPYTYIVSTYGTGSGASAKIVEKYLDGLTNAKFNLQMPDTWTPSFDLSTPEKIAKFTQNTEKDLQTIITNMVNKNDGNFVHKEMPIAITKLSYKLYDKSSKTDNFTVEDTCRSCGLCVKSCPINALELKDDKPAWIKEKCLICLRCLHRCPEFSIQYKDKTKNHGQYTHPEIKKFD
;
A
#
# COMPACT_ATOMS: atom_id res chain seq x y z
N MET A 1 5.41 -7.87 -8.38
CA MET A 1 5.37 -6.66 -9.23
C MET A 1 6.37 -6.79 -10.37
N GLU A 2 7.67 -6.86 -10.11
CA GLU A 2 8.71 -6.95 -11.15
C GLU A 2 8.46 -8.10 -12.13
N GLU A 3 8.18 -9.30 -11.62
CA GLU A 3 7.79 -10.46 -12.42
C GLU A 3 6.59 -10.17 -13.35
N TYR A 4 5.52 -9.59 -12.82
CA TYR A 4 4.34 -9.23 -13.60
C TYR A 4 4.65 -8.21 -14.70
N VAL A 5 5.39 -7.14 -14.37
CA VAL A 5 5.74 -6.10 -15.35
C VAL A 5 6.64 -6.66 -16.45
N SER A 6 7.57 -7.55 -16.11
CA SER A 6 8.47 -8.20 -17.09
C SER A 6 7.76 -9.09 -18.11
N GLN A 7 6.53 -9.51 -17.82
CA GLN A 7 5.71 -10.35 -18.70
C GLN A 7 4.73 -9.54 -19.57
N LEU A 8 4.64 -8.21 -19.36
CA LEU A 8 3.74 -7.36 -20.14
C LEU A 8 4.19 -7.26 -21.60
N LYS A 9 3.27 -7.53 -22.52
CA LYS A 9 3.47 -7.33 -23.96
C LYS A 9 2.62 -6.14 -24.41
N ILE A 10 3.28 -5.06 -24.78
CA ILE A 10 2.63 -3.83 -25.24
C ILE A 10 2.72 -3.79 -26.77
N THR A 11 1.57 -3.77 -27.44
CA THR A 11 1.46 -3.74 -28.91
C THR A 11 0.71 -2.49 -29.37
N GLY A 12 1.04 -1.96 -30.56
CA GLY A 12 0.27 -0.87 -31.17
C GLY A 12 0.62 0.54 -30.66
N ASN A 13 1.81 0.73 -30.08
CA ASN A 13 2.32 2.00 -29.56
C ASN A 13 1.28 2.83 -28.75
N PRO A 14 0.65 2.23 -27.71
CA PRO A 14 -0.33 2.95 -26.91
C PRO A 14 0.35 4.01 -26.04
N TYR A 15 -0.43 5.00 -25.59
CA TYR A 15 0.00 5.91 -24.54
C TYR A 15 0.04 5.17 -23.20
N THR A 16 1.20 5.14 -22.56
CA THR A 16 1.46 4.35 -21.35
C THR A 16 1.93 5.22 -20.20
N TYR A 17 1.55 4.86 -18.98
CA TYR A 17 1.91 5.65 -17.81
C TYR A 17 2.07 4.78 -16.56
N ILE A 18 2.80 5.31 -15.59
CA ILE A 18 2.96 4.73 -14.25
C ILE A 18 2.26 5.65 -13.25
N VAL A 19 1.40 5.09 -12.40
CA VAL A 19 0.79 5.80 -11.27
C VAL A 19 1.06 5.00 -9.99
N SER A 20 1.76 5.63 -9.04
CA SER A 20 2.04 5.04 -7.72
C SER A 20 1.31 5.83 -6.62
N THR A 21 0.82 5.14 -5.58
CA THR A 21 0.36 5.80 -4.35
C THR A 21 1.44 5.73 -3.27
N TYR A 22 1.49 6.72 -2.37
CA TYR A 22 2.48 6.74 -1.29
C TYR A 22 2.01 7.54 -0.07
N GLY A 23 2.55 7.23 1.12
CA GLY A 23 2.33 8.00 2.34
C GLY A 23 3.35 9.12 2.56
N THR A 24 4.57 8.75 2.97
CA THR A 24 5.65 9.72 3.25
C THR A 24 6.51 10.01 2.02
N GLY A 25 7.03 8.97 1.38
CA GLY A 25 7.85 9.07 0.17
C GLY A 25 7.51 7.93 -0.80
N SER A 26 7.68 8.18 -2.08
CA SER A 26 7.32 7.23 -3.15
C SER A 26 8.38 6.16 -3.44
N GLY A 27 9.47 6.18 -2.65
CA GLY A 27 10.65 5.35 -2.89
C GLY A 27 11.21 5.62 -4.28
N ALA A 28 11.69 4.57 -4.95
CA ALA A 28 12.10 4.62 -6.35
C ALA A 28 11.14 3.78 -7.23
N SER A 29 9.86 3.69 -6.85
CA SER A 29 8.89 2.79 -7.48
C SER A 29 8.78 3.01 -8.99
N ALA A 30 8.60 4.27 -9.43
CA ALA A 30 8.51 4.60 -10.84
C ALA A 30 9.79 4.25 -11.61
N LYS A 31 10.96 4.61 -11.07
CA LYS A 31 12.28 4.21 -11.62
C LYS A 31 12.50 2.70 -11.70
N ILE A 32 11.98 1.92 -10.75
CA ILE A 32 12.10 0.45 -10.76
C ILE A 32 11.23 -0.13 -11.88
N VAL A 33 9.98 0.32 -11.98
CA VAL A 33 9.04 -0.15 -13.01
C VAL A 33 9.52 0.24 -14.41
N GLU A 34 10.02 1.46 -14.59
CA GLU A 34 10.54 1.98 -15.87
C GLU A 34 11.65 1.10 -16.45
N LYS A 35 12.49 0.47 -15.61
CA LYS A 35 13.52 -0.47 -16.07
C LYS A 35 12.98 -1.71 -16.79
N TYR A 36 11.75 -2.10 -16.47
CA TYR A 36 11.09 -3.26 -17.07
C TYR A 36 10.21 -2.88 -18.26
N LEU A 37 9.95 -1.60 -18.47
CA LEU A 37 9.12 -1.08 -19.57
C LEU A 37 9.95 -0.53 -20.74
N ASP A 38 11.28 -0.51 -20.65
CA ASP A 38 12.22 -0.21 -21.76
C ASP A 38 11.82 0.97 -22.66
N GLY A 39 11.58 2.15 -22.05
CA GLY A 39 11.21 3.36 -22.79
C GLY A 39 9.76 3.43 -23.25
N LEU A 40 8.95 2.39 -23.02
CA LEU A 40 7.52 2.35 -23.29
C LEU A 40 6.71 3.05 -22.19
N THR A 41 7.19 4.16 -21.61
CA THR A 41 6.47 4.94 -20.61
C THR A 41 6.45 6.41 -21.01
N ASN A 42 5.28 6.91 -21.38
CA ASN A 42 5.09 8.33 -21.70
C ASN A 42 5.09 9.22 -20.47
N ALA A 43 4.37 8.79 -19.42
CA ALA A 43 4.17 9.62 -18.24
C ALA A 43 4.30 8.86 -16.91
N LYS A 44 4.78 9.56 -15.88
CA LYS A 44 4.94 9.01 -14.52
C LYS A 44 4.31 9.94 -13.52
N PHE A 45 3.50 9.39 -12.62
CA PHE A 45 2.77 10.14 -11.60
C PHE A 45 2.87 9.45 -10.25
N ASN A 46 2.71 10.22 -9.19
CA ASN A 46 2.40 9.65 -7.89
C ASN A 46 1.38 10.48 -7.12
N LEU A 47 0.58 9.79 -6.32
CA LEU A 47 -0.48 10.39 -5.52
C LEU A 47 -0.23 10.13 -4.03
N GLN A 48 -0.20 11.20 -3.25
CA GLN A 48 -0.09 11.07 -1.80
C GLN A 48 -1.43 10.60 -1.23
N MET A 49 -1.39 9.53 -0.44
CA MET A 49 -2.55 8.88 0.21
C MET A 49 -2.22 8.57 1.67
N PRO A 50 -3.22 8.27 2.53
CA PRO A 50 -2.94 7.75 3.87
C PRO A 50 -2.16 6.45 3.79
N ASP A 51 -1.07 6.35 4.55
CA ASP A 51 -0.24 5.15 4.58
C ASP A 51 -0.90 4.06 5.42
N THR A 52 -0.75 2.81 4.99
CA THR A 52 -1.28 1.64 5.72
C THR A 52 -0.27 1.08 6.73
N TRP A 53 0.96 1.61 6.76
CA TRP A 53 1.98 1.20 7.72
C TRP A 53 1.82 1.88 9.09
N THR A 54 0.75 1.54 9.81
CA THR A 54 0.46 2.10 11.13
C THR A 54 1.46 1.78 12.25
N PRO A 55 2.49 0.93 12.11
CA PRO A 55 3.60 0.91 13.08
C PRO A 55 4.37 2.23 13.14
N SER A 56 4.28 3.07 12.11
CA SER A 56 4.92 4.40 12.08
C SER A 56 3.96 5.53 11.72
N PHE A 57 2.93 5.26 10.92
CA PHE A 57 1.93 6.25 10.53
C PHE A 57 0.77 6.28 11.51
N ASP A 58 0.44 7.48 11.97
CA ASP A 58 -0.63 7.69 12.93
C ASP A 58 -1.89 8.17 12.20
N LEU A 59 -2.91 7.33 12.20
CA LEU A 59 -4.21 7.53 11.56
C LEU A 59 -5.33 7.68 12.60
N SER A 60 -4.98 7.98 13.86
CA SER A 60 -5.92 7.92 14.97
C SER A 60 -6.98 9.03 14.95
N THR A 61 -6.75 10.11 14.20
CA THR A 61 -7.70 11.23 14.08
C THR A 61 -7.81 11.75 12.65
N PRO A 62 -8.94 12.38 12.28
CA PRO A 62 -9.11 13.01 10.97
C PRO A 62 -8.03 14.05 10.65
N GLU A 63 -7.55 14.81 11.64
CA GLU A 63 -6.52 15.83 11.45
C GLU A 63 -5.18 15.21 11.06
N LYS A 64 -4.81 14.08 11.68
CA LYS A 64 -3.58 13.35 11.35
C LYS A 64 -3.65 12.77 9.93
N ILE A 65 -4.81 12.29 9.51
CA ILE A 65 -5.06 11.83 8.14
C ILE A 65 -4.98 13.02 7.17
N ALA A 66 -5.67 14.13 7.48
CA ALA A 66 -5.75 15.33 6.65
C ALA A 66 -4.38 15.95 6.34
N LYS A 67 -3.42 15.84 7.25
CA LYS A 67 -2.03 16.25 7.02
C LYS A 67 -1.41 15.64 5.77
N PHE A 68 -1.79 14.40 5.43
CA PHE A 68 -1.31 13.70 4.24
C PHE A 68 -2.25 13.83 3.04
N THR A 69 -3.53 14.12 3.27
CA THR A 69 -4.54 14.14 2.19
C THR A 69 -4.99 15.52 1.73
N GLN A 70 -4.46 16.59 2.31
CA GLN A 70 -4.88 17.97 2.02
C GLN A 70 -4.86 18.35 0.52
N ASN A 71 -3.91 17.79 -0.25
CA ASN A 71 -3.77 18.07 -1.68
C ASN A 71 -4.20 16.89 -2.56
N THR A 72 -4.55 15.74 -1.98
CA THR A 72 -4.78 14.49 -2.72
C THR A 72 -5.82 14.67 -3.83
N GLU A 73 -6.94 15.31 -3.55
CA GLU A 73 -7.99 15.48 -4.58
C GLU A 73 -7.51 16.39 -5.72
N LYS A 74 -6.85 17.50 -5.39
CA LYS A 74 -6.30 18.42 -6.40
C LYS A 74 -5.22 17.73 -7.25
N ASP A 75 -4.33 16.98 -6.62
CA ASP A 75 -3.26 16.25 -7.29
C ASP A 75 -3.84 15.14 -8.18
N LEU A 76 -4.88 14.44 -7.72
CA LEU A 76 -5.62 13.45 -8.50
C LEU A 76 -6.25 14.07 -9.75
N GLN A 77 -6.91 15.23 -9.64
CA GLN A 77 -7.47 15.94 -10.80
C GLN A 77 -6.37 16.35 -11.80
N THR A 78 -5.21 16.76 -11.30
CA THR A 78 -4.05 17.09 -12.13
C THR A 78 -3.52 15.86 -12.89
N ILE A 79 -3.42 14.71 -12.20
CA ILE A 79 -3.01 13.44 -12.81
C ILE A 79 -4.01 13.02 -13.90
N ILE A 80 -5.32 13.02 -13.59
CA ILE A 80 -6.38 12.68 -14.55
C ILE A 80 -6.30 13.57 -15.79
N THR A 81 -6.14 14.88 -15.61
CA THR A 81 -6.03 15.84 -16.72
C THR A 81 -4.85 15.51 -17.63
N ASN A 82 -3.67 15.22 -17.06
CA ASN A 82 -2.49 14.84 -17.85
C ASN A 82 -2.67 13.49 -18.57
N MET A 83 -3.32 12.52 -17.94
CA MET A 83 -3.60 11.23 -18.55
C MET A 83 -4.59 11.33 -19.72
N VAL A 84 -5.67 12.09 -19.56
CA VAL A 84 -6.68 12.32 -20.60
C VAL A 84 -6.09 13.06 -21.80
N ASN A 85 -5.28 14.09 -21.54
CA ASN A 85 -4.61 14.86 -22.58
C ASN A 85 -3.39 14.17 -23.18
N LYS A 86 -2.98 13.01 -22.63
CA LYS A 86 -1.80 12.25 -23.04
C LYS A 86 -0.50 13.07 -22.99
N ASN A 87 -0.33 13.83 -21.91
CA ASN A 87 0.87 14.64 -21.71
C ASN A 87 2.04 13.78 -21.23
N ASP A 88 3.09 13.70 -22.04
CA ASP A 88 4.35 13.07 -21.67
C ASP A 88 5.03 13.83 -20.52
N GLY A 89 5.72 13.11 -19.63
CA GLY A 89 6.53 13.74 -18.59
C GLY A 89 6.72 12.95 -17.30
N ASN A 90 7.54 13.50 -16.41
CA ASN A 90 7.75 12.95 -15.07
C ASN A 90 7.18 13.90 -14.01
N PHE A 91 6.05 13.49 -13.44
CA PHE A 91 5.29 14.21 -12.41
C PHE A 91 5.40 13.53 -11.04
N VAL A 92 6.45 12.73 -10.82
CA VAL A 92 6.70 12.04 -9.56
C VAL A 92 7.36 12.99 -8.56
N HIS A 93 6.77 13.13 -7.38
CA HIS A 93 7.31 13.92 -6.27
C HIS A 93 7.89 13.05 -5.14
N LYS A 94 8.78 13.61 -4.33
CA LYS A 94 9.37 12.92 -3.15
C LYS A 94 9.96 11.54 -3.49
N GLU A 95 10.52 11.41 -4.69
CA GLU A 95 11.19 10.18 -5.14
C GLU A 95 12.57 10.06 -4.48
N MET A 96 12.92 8.85 -4.07
CA MET A 96 14.20 8.55 -3.44
C MET A 96 15.18 7.95 -4.44
N PRO A 97 16.51 8.08 -4.21
CA PRO A 97 17.51 7.34 -4.97
C PRO A 97 17.33 5.82 -4.83
N ILE A 98 17.52 5.08 -5.93
CA ILE A 98 17.35 3.61 -5.98
C ILE A 98 18.19 2.91 -4.90
N ALA A 99 19.42 3.36 -4.66
CA ALA A 99 20.30 2.77 -3.65
C ALA A 99 19.72 2.89 -2.23
N ILE A 100 19.19 4.07 -1.88
CA ILE A 100 18.57 4.32 -0.58
C ILE A 100 17.28 3.50 -0.44
N THR A 101 16.46 3.45 -1.50
CA THR A 101 15.26 2.60 -1.54
C THR A 101 15.58 1.12 -1.36
N LYS A 102 16.62 0.60 -2.01
CA LYS A 102 17.07 -0.79 -1.82
C LYS A 102 17.53 -1.06 -0.38
N LEU A 103 18.23 -0.11 0.22
CA LEU A 103 18.65 -0.21 1.62
C LEU A 103 17.44 -0.21 2.57
N SER A 104 16.48 0.70 2.37
CA SER A 104 15.27 0.77 3.20
C SER A 104 14.43 -0.51 3.08
N TYR A 105 14.30 -1.09 1.87
CA TYR A 105 13.61 -2.37 1.69
C TYR A 105 14.30 -3.52 2.43
N LYS A 106 15.64 -3.61 2.40
CA LYS A 106 16.37 -4.63 3.16
C LYS A 106 16.16 -4.51 4.68
N LEU A 107 16.09 -3.29 5.20
CA LEU A 107 15.80 -3.05 6.61
C LEU A 107 14.34 -3.41 6.95
N TYR A 108 13.41 -3.01 6.08
CA TYR A 108 11.99 -3.34 6.20
C TYR A 108 11.78 -4.87 6.26
N ASP A 109 12.35 -5.61 5.32
CA ASP A 109 12.22 -7.07 5.20
C ASP A 109 12.72 -7.81 6.46
N LYS A 110 13.89 -7.41 6.99
CA LYS A 110 14.41 -7.98 8.24
C LYS A 110 13.53 -7.72 9.46
N SER A 111 12.85 -6.57 9.47
CA SER A 111 12.02 -6.11 10.60
C SER A 111 10.55 -6.55 10.51
N SER A 112 10.15 -7.04 9.33
CA SER A 112 8.78 -7.37 9.01
C SER A 112 8.59 -8.88 9.15
N LYS A 113 8.07 -9.30 10.31
CA LYS A 113 7.88 -10.70 10.66
C LYS A 113 6.46 -10.93 11.11
N THR A 114 5.86 -12.04 10.68
CA THR A 114 4.51 -12.44 11.09
C THR A 114 4.40 -12.65 12.60
N ASP A 115 5.51 -13.00 13.26
CA ASP A 115 5.58 -13.21 14.71
C ASP A 115 5.30 -11.92 15.51
N ASN A 116 5.31 -10.74 14.86
CA ASN A 116 4.92 -9.48 15.49
C ASN A 116 3.41 -9.22 15.44
N PHE A 117 2.61 -10.07 14.78
CA PHE A 117 1.16 -9.98 14.85
C PHE A 117 0.65 -10.57 16.16
N THR A 118 -0.29 -9.86 16.77
CA THR A 118 -1.04 -10.36 17.92
C THR A 118 -2.53 -10.26 17.66
N VAL A 119 -3.30 -11.08 18.35
CA VAL A 119 -4.77 -11.09 18.28
C VAL A 119 -5.32 -10.89 19.68
N GLU A 120 -6.03 -9.78 19.87
CA GLU A 120 -6.68 -9.44 21.12
C GLU A 120 -7.90 -10.33 21.40
N ASP A 121 -8.33 -10.38 22.65
CA ASP A 121 -9.50 -11.15 23.09
C ASP A 121 -10.82 -10.61 22.57
N THR A 122 -10.85 -9.36 22.08
CA THR A 122 -12.00 -8.79 21.38
C THR A 122 -12.30 -9.48 20.05
N CYS A 123 -11.41 -10.34 19.56
CA CYS A 123 -11.63 -11.08 18.32
C CYS A 123 -12.79 -12.08 18.47
N ARG A 124 -13.86 -11.84 17.72
CA ARG A 124 -15.05 -12.70 17.63
C ARG A 124 -15.02 -13.76 16.53
N SER A 125 -13.83 -14.11 16.03
CA SER A 125 -13.63 -15.24 15.09
C SER A 125 -14.41 -15.14 13.77
N CYS A 126 -14.74 -13.93 13.33
CA CYS A 126 -15.62 -13.70 12.17
C CYS A 126 -15.03 -14.09 10.79
N GLY A 127 -13.73 -14.42 10.71
CA GLY A 127 -13.07 -14.84 9.47
C GLY A 127 -12.86 -13.75 8.39
N LEU A 128 -13.29 -12.50 8.61
CA LEU A 128 -13.15 -11.42 7.62
C LEU A 128 -11.70 -11.10 7.25
N CYS A 129 -10.77 -11.22 8.19
CA CYS A 129 -9.34 -11.03 7.95
C CYS A 129 -8.76 -12.12 7.01
N VAL A 130 -9.29 -13.34 7.08
CA VAL A 130 -8.95 -14.44 6.17
C VAL A 130 -9.51 -14.16 4.79
N LYS A 131 -10.81 -13.87 4.69
CA LYS A 131 -11.51 -13.59 3.42
C LYS A 131 -10.90 -12.40 2.67
N SER A 132 -10.52 -11.34 3.38
CA SER A 132 -10.01 -10.10 2.76
C SER A 132 -8.54 -10.16 2.35
N CYS A 133 -7.81 -11.24 2.66
CA CYS A 133 -6.39 -11.37 2.32
C CYS A 133 -6.22 -11.66 0.83
N PRO A 134 -5.63 -10.73 0.03
CA PRO A 134 -5.57 -10.88 -1.43
C PRO A 134 -4.64 -12.01 -1.90
N ILE A 135 -3.82 -12.54 -1.00
CA ILE A 135 -2.80 -13.55 -1.27
C ILE A 135 -3.02 -14.82 -0.43
N ASN A 136 -4.17 -14.94 0.24
CA ASN A 136 -4.54 -16.10 1.05
C ASN A 136 -3.45 -16.51 2.05
N ALA A 137 -2.93 -15.52 2.80
CA ALA A 137 -1.85 -15.69 3.78
C ALA A 137 -2.35 -15.79 5.23
N LEU A 138 -3.66 -15.99 5.44
CA LEU A 138 -4.24 -16.24 6.75
C LEU A 138 -5.18 -17.45 6.68
N GLU A 139 -5.31 -18.14 7.80
CA GLU A 139 -6.28 -19.21 8.06
C GLU A 139 -6.83 -19.05 9.48
N LEU A 140 -7.95 -19.70 9.80
CA LEU A 140 -8.43 -19.80 11.18
C LEU A 140 -7.86 -21.06 11.82
N LYS A 141 -7.20 -20.92 12.96
CA LYS A 141 -6.76 -22.01 13.85
C LYS A 141 -7.24 -21.69 15.26
N ASP A 142 -7.89 -22.65 15.90
CA ASP A 142 -8.45 -22.49 17.24
C ASP A 142 -9.25 -21.19 17.38
N ASP A 143 -10.13 -20.93 16.40
CA ASP A 143 -10.97 -19.74 16.29
C ASP A 143 -10.22 -18.39 16.22
N LYS A 144 -8.91 -18.38 15.99
CA LYS A 144 -8.10 -17.16 15.81
C LYS A 144 -7.41 -17.14 14.45
N PRO A 145 -7.16 -15.96 13.86
CA PRO A 145 -6.37 -15.86 12.63
C PRO A 145 -4.92 -16.27 12.88
N ALA A 146 -4.42 -17.15 12.03
CA ALA A 146 -3.03 -17.57 11.97
C ALA A 146 -2.44 -17.19 10.61
N TRP A 147 -1.21 -16.64 10.62
CA TRP A 147 -0.54 -16.17 9.42
C TRP A 147 0.35 -17.26 8.81
N ILE A 148 0.22 -17.45 7.51
CA ILE A 148 1.13 -18.31 6.72
C ILE A 148 2.37 -17.47 6.40
N LYS A 149 3.45 -17.70 7.14
CA LYS A 149 4.66 -16.86 7.14
C LYS A 149 5.24 -16.64 5.75
N GLU A 150 5.31 -17.69 4.94
CA GLU A 150 5.93 -17.69 3.62
C GLU A 150 5.09 -16.92 2.58
N LYS A 151 3.80 -16.70 2.86
CA LYS A 151 2.88 -15.97 1.99
C LYS A 151 2.67 -14.52 2.41
N CYS A 152 2.73 -14.22 3.71
CA CYS A 152 2.31 -12.91 4.20
C CYS A 152 3.23 -11.77 3.76
N LEU A 153 2.67 -10.78 3.05
CA LEU A 153 3.37 -9.56 2.64
C LEU A 153 3.32 -8.43 3.70
N ILE A 154 2.72 -8.69 4.87
CA ILE A 154 2.66 -7.73 6.01
C ILE A 154 2.08 -6.38 5.58
N CYS A 155 1.06 -6.40 4.70
CA CYS A 155 0.38 -5.21 4.20
C CYS A 155 -0.61 -4.58 5.20
N LEU A 156 -0.79 -5.21 6.38
CA LEU A 156 -1.70 -4.78 7.45
C LEU A 156 -3.18 -4.65 7.05
N ARG A 157 -3.60 -5.15 5.89
CA ARG A 157 -5.02 -5.16 5.50
C ARG A 157 -5.90 -5.87 6.53
N CYS A 158 -5.44 -7.02 7.07
CA CYS A 158 -6.17 -7.75 8.11
C CYS A 158 -6.40 -6.90 9.36
N LEU A 159 -5.41 -6.09 9.74
CA LEU A 159 -5.52 -5.11 10.81
C LEU A 159 -6.55 -4.03 10.47
N HIS A 160 -6.44 -3.38 9.31
CA HIS A 160 -7.31 -2.27 8.92
C HIS A 160 -8.77 -2.65 8.68
N ARG A 161 -9.04 -3.92 8.37
CA ARG A 161 -10.39 -4.43 8.07
C ARG A 161 -11.01 -5.23 9.21
N CYS A 162 -10.29 -5.42 10.32
CA CYS A 162 -10.85 -6.08 11.49
C CYS A 162 -11.88 -5.16 12.14
N PRO A 163 -13.17 -5.53 12.21
CA PRO A 163 -14.21 -4.65 12.78
C PRO A 163 -14.00 -4.38 14.27
N GLU A 164 -13.41 -5.34 14.99
CA GLU A 164 -13.10 -5.24 16.42
C GLU A 164 -11.71 -4.65 16.69
N PHE A 165 -10.97 -4.28 15.62
CA PHE A 165 -9.57 -3.87 15.65
C PHE A 165 -8.68 -4.81 16.51
N SER A 166 -8.96 -6.11 16.51
CA SER A 166 -8.29 -7.08 17.38
C SER A 166 -6.93 -7.53 16.86
N ILE A 167 -6.57 -7.25 15.61
CA ILE A 167 -5.28 -7.63 15.04
C ILE A 167 -4.33 -6.44 15.21
N GLN A 168 -3.21 -6.66 15.89
CA GLN A 168 -2.18 -5.64 16.10
C GLN A 168 -0.84 -6.08 15.50
N TYR A 169 0.04 -5.11 15.20
CA TYR A 169 1.38 -5.39 14.71
C TYR A 169 2.39 -4.53 15.47
N LYS A 170 3.15 -5.17 16.38
CA LYS A 170 3.94 -4.47 17.41
C LYS A 170 3.05 -3.55 18.26
N ASP A 171 3.67 -2.68 19.06
CA ASP A 171 2.97 -2.02 20.17
C ASP A 171 2.29 -0.69 19.80
N LYS A 172 2.52 -0.17 18.58
CA LYS A 172 2.07 1.17 18.20
C LYS A 172 0.73 1.20 17.48
N THR A 173 0.39 0.13 16.76
CA THR A 173 -0.75 0.14 15.84
C THR A 173 -2.07 0.45 16.55
N LYS A 174 -2.23 -0.03 17.80
CA LYS A 174 -3.43 0.19 18.62
C LYS A 174 -3.75 1.67 18.80
N ASN A 175 -2.72 2.49 19.03
CA ASN A 175 -2.89 3.94 19.23
C ASN A 175 -2.90 4.73 17.92
N HIS A 176 -2.43 4.12 16.83
CA HIS A 176 -2.37 4.75 15.51
C HIS A 176 -3.61 4.48 14.66
N GLY A 177 -4.54 3.63 15.11
CA GLY A 177 -5.85 3.45 14.50
C GLY A 177 -5.86 2.66 13.19
N GLN A 178 -7.02 2.70 12.53
CA GLN A 178 -7.28 2.06 11.24
C GLN A 178 -7.66 3.13 10.21
N TYR A 179 -7.47 2.82 8.93
CA TYR A 179 -7.97 3.65 7.86
C TYR A 179 -8.83 2.84 6.90
N THR A 180 -10.02 3.38 6.64
CA THR A 180 -10.92 2.98 5.58
C THR A 180 -11.33 4.24 4.85
N HIS A 181 -11.25 4.23 3.51
CA HIS A 181 -11.73 5.35 2.72
C HIS A 181 -13.23 5.58 3.01
N PRO A 182 -13.68 6.82 3.32
CA PRO A 182 -15.05 7.08 3.76
C PRO A 182 -16.15 6.61 2.80
N GLU A 183 -15.84 6.54 1.50
CA GLU A 183 -16.79 6.09 0.48
C GLU A 183 -16.95 4.57 0.39
N ILE A 184 -16.06 3.79 1.03
CA ILE A 184 -16.17 2.33 1.01
C ILE A 184 -17.18 1.90 2.08
N LYS A 185 -18.40 1.61 1.63
CA LYS A 185 -19.53 1.21 2.49
C LYS A 185 -19.58 -0.29 2.79
N LYS A 186 -19.02 -1.12 1.91
CA LYS A 186 -18.97 -2.58 2.04
C LYS A 186 -17.64 -3.09 1.49
N PHE A 187 -17.16 -4.18 2.09
CA PHE A 187 -15.99 -4.90 1.61
C PHE A 187 -16.46 -6.20 1.01
N ASP A 188 -16.24 -6.33 -0.29
CA ASP A 188 -16.60 -7.53 -1.06
C ASP A 188 -15.63 -8.69 -0.75
#